data_AF-A0AAN8GJ56-F1
#
_entry.id   AF-A0AAN8GJ56-F1
#
_cell.length_a   1.000
_cell.length_b   1.000
_cell.length_c   1.000
_cell.angle_alpha   90.00
_cell.angle_beta   90.00
_cell.angle_gamma   90.00
#
_symmetry.space_group_name_H-M   'P 1'
#
loop_
_entity.id
_entity.type
_entity.pdbx_description
1 polymer ?
#
loop_
_entity_poly.entity_id
_entity_poly.type
_entity_poly.pdbx_seq_one_letter_code
_entity_poly.pdbx_strand_id
1 'polypeptide(L)'
;MKTTGGRSTKKAEQGVSSGFFKDEELTEGWGKINKPRFYESVVATLTKRLPESSLVQTLKALDKSSWPGEQEDMTLFGEQEVHRLAKSLGEPAGEAVEQFRDWKLQGTPPGKTLERLYRASRTYLPTSAECERGFSAVNNTDNQSRNRLREESLSSLLFVDLNGHPLDKFDPVPFVKSWIKAGHRLSSSWKPGRQREEVEPRHLWSFLT
;
A
#
# COMPACT_ATOMS: atom_id res chain seq x y z
N MET A 1 10.60 -4.70 12.06
CA MET A 1 11.28 -4.46 10.78
C MET A 1 12.17 -5.65 10.52
N LYS A 2 12.05 -6.36 9.41
CA LYS A 2 12.98 -7.47 9.16
C LYS A 2 14.34 -6.83 8.85
N THR A 3 15.23 -6.81 9.85
CA THR A 3 16.66 -6.41 9.73
C THR A 3 17.43 -7.32 8.78
N THR A 4 16.86 -8.48 8.52
CA THR A 4 17.32 -9.37 7.48
C THR A 4 16.69 -8.95 6.17
N GLY A 5 17.52 -8.74 5.16
CA GLY A 5 17.08 -8.38 3.83
C GLY A 5 15.89 -9.23 3.36
N GLY A 6 15.07 -8.67 2.47
CA GLY A 6 14.00 -9.39 1.80
C GLY A 6 14.45 -10.75 1.21
N ARG A 7 13.48 -11.56 0.78
CA ARG A 7 13.73 -12.92 0.27
C ARG A 7 14.86 -12.97 -0.77
N SER A 8 14.98 -11.94 -1.60
CA SER A 8 16.03 -11.81 -2.62
C SER A 8 17.41 -11.51 -2.06
N THR A 9 17.52 -10.68 -1.02
CA THR A 9 18.80 -10.38 -0.36
C THR A 9 19.29 -11.55 0.49
N LYS A 10 18.38 -12.24 1.19
CA LYS A 10 18.72 -13.53 1.82
C LYS A 10 19.19 -14.57 0.81
N LYS A 11 18.52 -14.68 -0.35
CA LYS A 11 18.96 -15.58 -1.43
C LYS A 11 20.32 -15.17 -2.00
N ALA A 12 20.62 -13.88 -2.07
CA ALA A 12 21.93 -13.40 -2.51
C ALA A 12 23.02 -13.75 -1.49
N GLU A 13 22.79 -13.51 -0.19
CA GLU A 13 23.68 -13.92 0.91
C GLU A 13 23.89 -15.44 0.94
N GLN A 14 22.84 -16.22 0.70
CA GLN A 14 22.92 -17.68 0.60
C GLN A 14 23.66 -18.14 -0.67
N GLY A 15 23.55 -17.36 -1.76
CA GLY A 15 24.29 -17.56 -3.00
C GLY A 15 25.80 -17.31 -2.86
N VAL A 16 26.21 -16.38 -1.99
CA VAL A 16 27.62 -16.17 -1.60
C VAL A 16 28.22 -17.46 -1.04
N SER A 17 27.47 -18.17 -0.19
CA SER A 17 27.94 -19.38 0.50
C SER A 17 27.77 -20.66 -0.31
N SER A 18 26.73 -20.76 -1.14
CA SER A 18 26.39 -21.99 -1.90
C SER A 18 26.95 -22.05 -3.31
N GLY A 19 27.19 -20.89 -3.95
CA GLY A 19 27.72 -20.83 -5.31
C GLY A 19 26.71 -21.13 -6.43
N PHE A 20 25.43 -21.29 -6.11
CA PHE A 20 24.32 -21.50 -7.06
C PHE A 20 23.51 -20.21 -7.25
N PHE A 21 23.02 -19.97 -8.47
CA PHE A 21 21.98 -18.97 -8.71
C PHE A 21 20.74 -19.65 -9.28
N LYS A 22 19.67 -19.69 -8.48
CA LYS A 22 18.48 -20.53 -8.73
C LYS A 22 18.86 -22.02 -8.76
N ASP A 23 18.83 -22.65 -9.93
CA ASP A 23 19.08 -24.09 -10.16
C ASP A 23 20.29 -24.32 -11.09
N GLU A 24 21.02 -23.25 -11.44
CA GLU A 24 22.23 -23.33 -12.26
C GLU A 24 23.47 -23.20 -11.39
N GLU A 25 24.38 -24.16 -11.54
CA GLU A 25 25.72 -24.09 -10.97
C GLU A 25 26.53 -23.04 -11.73
N LEU A 26 27.02 -22.04 -11.02
CA LEU A 26 27.83 -20.97 -11.63
C LEU A 26 29.21 -21.53 -11.99
N THR A 27 29.37 -21.99 -13.23
CA THR A 27 30.65 -22.46 -13.79
C THR A 27 31.54 -21.29 -14.24
N GLU A 28 32.86 -21.44 -14.11
CA GLU A 28 33.85 -20.42 -14.51
C GLU A 28 33.92 -20.26 -16.05
N GLY A 29 33.19 -19.29 -16.61
CA GLY A 29 33.39 -18.76 -17.96
C GLY A 29 34.42 -17.64 -17.98
N TRP A 30 35.13 -17.46 -19.10
CA TRP A 30 36.35 -16.67 -19.30
C TRP A 30 36.52 -15.45 -18.37
N GLY A 31 37.39 -15.63 -17.36
CA GLY A 31 37.70 -14.67 -16.32
C GLY A 31 36.93 -14.96 -15.03
N LYS A 32 37.61 -15.52 -14.01
CA LYS A 32 37.06 -15.78 -12.68
C LYS A 32 36.30 -14.56 -12.16
N ILE A 33 34.98 -14.55 -12.25
CA ILE A 33 34.14 -13.53 -11.61
C ILE A 33 34.34 -13.70 -10.11
N ASN A 34 34.95 -12.70 -9.49
CA ASN A 34 35.15 -12.65 -8.06
C ASN A 34 33.76 -12.54 -7.39
N LYS A 35 33.22 -13.69 -6.98
CA LYS A 35 31.88 -13.83 -6.36
C LYS A 35 31.66 -12.84 -5.21
N PRO A 36 32.57 -12.68 -4.22
CA PRO A 36 32.36 -11.70 -3.16
C PRO A 36 32.28 -10.26 -3.70
N ARG A 37 33.16 -9.87 -4.63
CA ARG A 37 33.07 -8.54 -5.28
C ARG A 37 31.78 -8.33 -6.06
N PHE A 38 31.25 -9.36 -6.69
CA PHE A 38 29.97 -9.27 -7.40
C PHE A 38 28.83 -8.97 -6.41
N TYR A 39 28.74 -9.73 -5.32
CA TYR A 39 27.71 -9.52 -4.31
C TYR A 39 27.87 -8.19 -3.57
N GLU A 40 29.10 -7.79 -3.25
CA GLU A 40 29.41 -6.45 -2.71
C GLU A 40 28.93 -5.35 -3.67
N SER A 41 29.18 -5.49 -4.98
CA SER A 41 28.72 -4.54 -5.99
C SER A 41 27.19 -4.49 -6.10
N VAL A 42 26.52 -5.64 -6.00
CA VAL A 42 25.05 -5.71 -5.97
C VAL A 42 24.51 -5.00 -4.73
N VAL A 43 25.04 -5.28 -3.54
CA VAL A 43 24.64 -4.62 -2.29
C VAL A 43 24.88 -3.12 -2.38
N ALA A 44 26.08 -2.69 -2.77
CA ALA A 44 26.42 -1.28 -2.91
C ALA A 44 25.50 -0.55 -3.90
N THR A 45 25.16 -1.19 -5.02
CA THR A 45 24.25 -0.63 -6.02
C THR A 45 22.82 -0.53 -5.48
N LEU A 46 22.34 -1.54 -4.76
CA LEU A 46 21.01 -1.54 -4.16
C LEU A 46 20.91 -0.48 -3.06
N THR A 47 21.89 -0.39 -2.15
CA THR A 47 21.94 0.63 -1.10
C THR A 47 22.01 2.05 -1.68
N LYS A 48 22.74 2.24 -2.79
CA LYS A 48 22.80 3.52 -3.49
C LYS A 48 21.46 3.90 -4.14
N ARG A 49 20.76 2.94 -4.74
CA ARG A 49 19.47 3.17 -5.42
C ARG A 49 18.30 3.29 -4.44
N LEU A 50 18.40 2.65 -3.29
CA LEU A 50 17.39 2.60 -2.24
C LEU A 50 18.02 3.07 -0.92
N PRO A 51 18.36 4.36 -0.80
CA PRO A 51 18.87 4.88 0.46
C PRO A 51 17.83 4.66 1.57
N GLU A 52 18.29 4.28 2.76
CA GLU A 52 17.40 4.20 3.91
C GLU A 52 16.83 5.60 4.17
N SER A 53 15.51 5.72 4.07
CA SER A 53 14.85 6.98 4.36
C SER A 53 14.96 7.30 5.85
N SER A 54 14.96 8.59 6.20
CA SER A 54 14.90 9.05 7.59
C SER A 54 13.72 8.43 8.34
N LEU A 55 12.61 8.17 7.65
CA LEU A 55 11.45 7.47 8.18
C LEU A 55 11.80 6.01 8.54
N VAL A 56 12.49 5.27 7.67
CA VAL A 56 12.89 3.87 7.95
C VAL A 56 13.77 3.79 9.19
N GLN A 57 14.74 4.71 9.32
CA GLN A 57 15.59 4.80 10.51
C GLN A 57 14.77 5.08 11.77
N THR A 58 13.77 5.96 11.65
CA THR A 58 12.86 6.29 12.75
C THR A 58 12.01 5.08 13.18
N LEU A 59 11.50 4.31 12.22
CA LEU A 59 10.69 3.13 12.48
C LEU A 59 11.51 1.95 13.04
N LYS A 60 12.82 1.91 12.79
CA LYS A 60 13.73 0.87 13.30
C LYS A 60 13.77 0.85 14.83
N ALA A 61 13.66 2.01 15.49
CA ALA A 61 13.61 2.09 16.94
C ALA A 61 12.45 1.28 17.56
N LEU A 62 11.30 1.21 16.88
CA LEU A 62 10.12 0.47 17.34
C LEU A 62 10.20 -1.04 17.08
N ASP A 63 11.25 -1.49 16.41
CA ASP A 63 11.46 -2.90 16.13
C ASP A 63 12.42 -3.56 17.11
N LYS A 64 11.90 -4.51 17.88
CA LYS A 64 12.68 -5.29 18.86
C LYS A 64 13.86 -6.04 18.24
N SER A 65 13.78 -6.42 16.96
CA SER A 65 14.86 -7.17 16.30
C SER A 65 16.09 -6.33 15.99
N SER A 66 15.98 -5.01 16.05
CA SER A 66 17.07 -4.05 15.88
C SER A 66 17.61 -3.46 17.18
N TRP A 67 17.12 -3.94 18.34
CA TRP A 67 17.60 -3.45 19.62
C TRP A 67 19.00 -4.00 19.93
N PRO A 68 19.89 -3.19 20.54
CA PRO A 68 21.22 -3.64 20.93
C PRO A 68 21.13 -4.70 22.03
N GLY A 69 22.13 -5.59 22.09
CA GLY A 69 22.22 -6.61 23.15
C GLY A 69 22.78 -6.05 24.47
N GLU A 70 23.61 -5.01 24.38
CA GLU A 70 24.26 -4.37 25.52
C GLU A 70 23.32 -3.39 26.23
N GLN A 71 23.34 -3.41 27.58
CA GLN A 71 22.40 -2.65 28.41
C GLN A 71 22.67 -1.13 28.41
N GLU A 72 23.93 -0.73 28.25
CA GLU A 72 24.31 0.68 28.15
C GLU A 72 23.78 1.31 26.86
N ASP A 73 23.95 0.63 25.72
CA ASP A 73 23.42 1.05 24.42
C ASP A 73 21.88 1.04 24.40
N MET A 74 21.26 0.08 25.08
CA MET A 74 19.79 -0.03 25.18
C MET A 74 19.14 1.21 25.82
N THR A 75 19.83 1.84 26.77
CA THR A 75 19.28 2.97 27.53
C THR A 75 18.99 4.15 26.62
N LEU A 76 19.96 4.55 25.79
CA LEU A 76 19.84 5.72 24.91
C LEU A 76 19.23 5.41 23.53
N PHE A 77 19.09 4.13 23.17
CA PHE A 77 18.63 3.72 21.84
C PHE A 77 17.19 4.15 21.53
N GLY A 78 16.98 4.80 20.38
CA GLY A 78 15.65 4.94 19.76
C GLY A 78 14.73 6.04 20.31
N GLU A 79 15.14 6.76 21.35
CA GLU A 79 14.26 7.76 22.00
C GLU A 79 14.01 8.98 21.11
N GLN A 80 15.04 9.45 20.41
CA GLN A 80 14.92 10.58 19.49
C GLN A 80 14.04 10.23 18.30
N GLU A 81 14.14 9.00 17.82
CA GLU A 81 13.34 8.44 16.74
C GLU A 81 11.86 8.37 17.16
N VAL A 82 11.56 7.79 18.33
CA VAL A 82 10.19 7.74 18.85
C VAL A 82 9.62 9.14 19.05
N HIS A 83 10.41 10.08 19.56
CA HIS A 83 10.00 11.47 19.71
C HIS A 83 9.64 12.12 18.35
N ARG A 84 10.49 11.95 17.34
CA ARG A 84 10.25 12.46 15.98
C ARG A 84 8.99 11.86 15.35
N LEU A 85 8.79 10.54 15.51
CA LEU A 85 7.62 9.85 14.98
C LEU A 85 6.32 10.29 15.67
N ALA A 86 6.34 10.43 16.99
CA ALA A 86 5.19 10.92 17.73
C ALA A 86 4.80 12.33 17.25
N LYS A 87 5.79 13.21 17.08
CA LYS A 87 5.57 14.57 16.58
C LYS A 87 5.01 14.58 15.15
N SER A 88 5.48 13.70 14.25
CA SER A 88 4.98 13.66 12.87
C SER A 88 3.56 13.11 12.75
N LEU A 89 3.16 12.23 13.68
CA LEU A 89 1.81 11.66 13.74
C LEU A 89 0.83 12.46 14.62
N GLY A 90 1.28 13.55 15.25
CA GLY A 90 0.45 14.38 16.12
C GLY A 90 0.13 13.75 17.48
N GLU A 91 0.91 12.76 17.91
CA GLU A 91 0.77 12.08 19.21
C GLU A 91 1.65 12.76 20.29
N PRO A 92 1.30 12.65 21.59
CA PRO A 92 2.06 13.28 22.66
C PRO A 92 3.47 12.67 22.80
N ALA A 93 4.48 13.39 22.32
CA ALA A 93 5.84 12.88 22.18
C ALA A 93 6.56 12.61 23.51
N GLY A 94 6.24 13.37 24.57
CA GLY A 94 6.79 13.12 25.91
C GLY A 94 6.30 11.77 26.46
N GLU A 95 4.99 11.56 26.44
CA GLU A 95 4.35 10.32 26.87
C GLU A 95 4.84 9.11 26.05
N ALA A 96 4.98 9.28 24.73
CA ALA A 96 5.50 8.22 23.86
C ALA A 96 6.92 7.77 24.23
N VAL A 97 7.81 8.71 24.58
CA VAL A 97 9.19 8.40 24.99
C VAL A 97 9.23 7.74 26.36
N GLU A 98 8.42 8.21 27.31
CA GLU A 98 8.30 7.59 28.65
C GLU A 98 7.81 6.14 28.54
N GLN A 99 6.71 5.91 27.81
CA GLN A 99 6.18 4.57 27.55
C GLN A 99 7.20 3.68 26.84
N PHE A 100 8.02 4.26 25.95
CA PHE A 100 9.06 3.52 25.24
C PHE A 100 10.21 3.12 26.18
N ARG A 101 10.61 3.99 27.11
CA ARG A 101 11.60 3.66 28.15
C ARG A 101 11.13 2.53 29.05
N ASP A 102 9.88 2.62 29.53
CA ASP A 102 9.29 1.58 30.39
C ASP A 102 9.20 0.24 29.64
N TRP A 103 8.82 0.27 28.36
CA TRP A 103 8.76 -0.93 27.54
C TRP A 103 10.13 -1.58 27.29
N LYS A 104 11.17 -0.77 27.05
CA LYS A 104 12.53 -1.25 26.83
C LYS A 104 13.16 -1.83 28.11
N LEU A 105 13.08 -1.08 29.22
CA LEU A 105 13.88 -1.35 30.42
C LEU A 105 13.15 -2.21 31.45
N GLN A 106 11.84 -2.05 31.58
CA GLN A 106 11.04 -2.74 32.62
C GLN A 106 10.21 -3.89 32.02
N GLY A 107 10.15 -4.01 30.70
CA GLY A 107 9.33 -5.01 30.01
C GLY A 107 7.83 -4.76 30.13
N THR A 108 7.43 -3.56 30.57
CA THR A 108 6.03 -3.13 30.72
C THR A 108 5.35 -3.13 29.35
N PRO A 109 4.10 -3.61 29.21
CA PRO A 109 3.40 -3.54 27.93
C PRO A 109 3.30 -2.09 27.42
N PRO A 110 3.35 -1.87 26.09
CA PRO A 110 3.30 -0.52 25.52
C PRO A 110 1.99 0.17 25.93
N GLY A 111 2.10 1.42 26.39
CA GLY A 111 0.93 2.25 26.67
C GLY A 111 0.14 2.57 25.41
N LYS A 112 -1.02 3.24 25.57
CA LYS A 112 -1.94 3.53 24.45
C LYS A 112 -1.26 4.31 23.32
N THR A 113 -0.45 5.30 23.68
CA THR A 113 0.25 6.19 22.73
C THR A 113 1.32 5.42 21.97
N LEU A 114 2.17 4.68 22.67
CA LEU A 114 3.20 3.84 22.05
C LEU A 114 2.60 2.72 21.18
N GLU A 115 1.49 2.11 21.59
CA GLU A 115 0.81 1.07 20.80
C GLU A 115 0.28 1.63 19.46
N ARG A 116 -0.21 2.87 19.44
CA ARG A 116 -0.60 3.53 18.18
C ARG A 116 0.59 3.76 17.26
N LEU A 117 1.72 4.23 17.81
CA LEU A 117 2.95 4.42 17.05
C LEU A 117 3.48 3.08 16.51
N TYR A 118 3.45 2.04 17.35
CA TYR A 118 3.82 0.69 16.97
C TYR A 118 2.92 0.14 15.85
N ARG A 119 1.60 0.29 15.97
CA ARG A 119 0.66 -0.10 14.92
C ARG A 119 0.90 0.68 13.62
N ALA A 120 1.11 1.98 13.70
CA ALA A 120 1.43 2.82 12.54
C ALA A 120 2.73 2.37 11.85
N SER A 121 3.78 2.04 12.62
CA SER A 121 5.03 1.50 12.08
C SER A 121 4.84 0.23 11.25
N ARG A 122 3.86 -0.61 11.61
CA ARG A 122 3.56 -1.86 10.90
C ARG A 122 2.72 -1.66 9.65
N THR A 123 2.07 -0.50 9.52
CA THR A 123 1.37 -0.11 8.28
C THR A 123 2.30 0.51 7.24
N TYR A 124 3.53 0.88 7.63
CA TYR A 124 4.52 1.35 6.67
C TYR A 124 4.87 0.23 5.70
N LEU A 125 4.72 0.52 4.41
CA LEU A 125 5.06 -0.39 3.32
C LEU A 125 6.49 -0.08 2.88
N PRO A 126 7.49 -0.94 3.20
CA PRO A 126 8.89 -0.64 2.92
C PRO A 126 9.29 -0.92 1.47
N THR A 127 8.34 -1.27 0.58
CA THR A 127 8.65 -1.77 -0.77
C THR A 127 8.00 -0.94 -1.86
N SER A 128 8.71 -0.72 -2.96
CA SER A 128 8.19 -0.13 -4.20
C SER A 128 7.09 -0.95 -4.88
N ALA A 129 6.89 -2.21 -4.47
CA ALA A 129 5.88 -3.10 -5.06
C ALA A 129 4.46 -2.50 -5.03
N GLU A 130 4.13 -1.74 -3.99
CA GLU A 130 2.86 -1.02 -3.90
C GLU A 130 2.74 0.10 -4.94
N CYS A 131 3.84 0.83 -5.17
CA CYS A 131 3.93 1.84 -6.22
C CYS A 131 3.87 1.19 -7.61
N GLU A 132 4.53 0.06 -7.83
CA GLU A 132 4.49 -0.70 -9.08
C GLU A 132 3.08 -1.23 -9.39
N ARG A 133 2.34 -1.68 -8.36
CA ARG A 133 0.91 -1.97 -8.50
C ARG A 133 0.14 -0.72 -8.91
N GLY A 134 0.39 0.42 -8.26
CA GLY A 134 -0.17 1.72 -8.61
C GLY A 134 0.07 2.10 -10.06
N PHE A 135 1.31 2.01 -10.54
CA PHE A 135 1.66 2.30 -11.93
C PHE A 135 1.02 1.32 -12.91
N SER A 136 0.89 0.04 -12.53
CA SER A 136 0.20 -0.94 -13.36
C SER A 136 -1.29 -0.61 -13.49
N ALA A 137 -1.95 -0.23 -12.38
CA ALA A 137 -3.33 0.23 -12.35
C ALA A 137 -3.53 1.51 -13.20
N VAL A 138 -2.59 2.45 -13.13
CA VAL A 138 -2.55 3.63 -14.00
C VAL A 138 -2.43 3.23 -15.46
N ASN A 139 -1.52 2.33 -15.84
CA ASN A 139 -1.39 1.90 -17.24
C ASN A 139 -2.64 1.18 -17.77
N ASN A 140 -3.36 0.44 -16.91
CA ASN A 140 -4.66 -0.12 -17.27
C ASN A 140 -5.72 0.97 -17.43
N THR A 141 -5.62 2.02 -16.61
CA THR A 141 -6.65 3.05 -16.51
C THR A 141 -6.50 4.19 -17.52
N ASP A 142 -5.31 4.72 -17.65
CA ASP A 142 -4.91 5.78 -18.56
C ASP A 142 -4.00 5.19 -19.64
N ASN A 143 -4.64 4.51 -20.60
CA ASN A 143 -3.95 3.91 -21.75
C ASN A 143 -4.07 4.82 -22.98
N GLN A 144 -3.30 4.55 -24.04
CA GLN A 144 -3.27 5.39 -25.25
C GLN A 144 -4.65 5.62 -25.89
N SER A 145 -5.61 4.70 -25.71
CA SER A 145 -6.98 4.84 -26.21
C SER A 145 -7.93 5.54 -25.23
N ARG A 146 -7.57 5.60 -23.93
CA ARG A 146 -8.38 6.12 -22.83
C ARG A 146 -7.64 7.20 -22.03
N ASN A 147 -7.09 8.19 -22.73
CA ASN A 147 -6.24 9.25 -22.16
C ASN A 147 -6.93 10.61 -21.94
N ARG A 148 -8.26 10.67 -22.01
CA ARG A 148 -9.04 11.92 -21.90
C ARG A 148 -9.80 12.03 -20.57
N LEU A 149 -9.43 11.22 -19.57
CA LEU A 149 -10.05 11.27 -18.26
C LEU A 149 -9.61 12.54 -17.53
N ARG A 150 -10.54 13.16 -16.79
CA ARG A 150 -10.19 14.22 -15.84
C ARG A 150 -9.45 13.61 -14.66
N GLU A 151 -8.58 14.40 -14.03
CA GLU A 151 -7.80 13.98 -12.86
C GLU A 151 -8.67 13.39 -11.76
N GLU A 152 -9.79 14.04 -11.42
CA GLU A 152 -10.73 13.57 -10.40
C GLU A 152 -11.33 12.20 -10.74
N SER A 153 -11.65 11.97 -12.01
CA SER A 153 -12.22 10.71 -12.49
C SER A 153 -11.17 9.61 -12.54
N LEU A 154 -9.95 9.94 -12.96
CA LEU A 154 -8.81 9.02 -12.95
C LEU A 154 -8.49 8.58 -11.52
N SER A 155 -8.38 9.53 -10.59
CA SER A 155 -8.15 9.27 -9.16
C SER A 155 -9.21 8.37 -8.55
N SER A 156 -10.49 8.64 -8.84
CA SER A 156 -11.62 7.81 -8.36
C SER A 156 -11.55 6.38 -8.91
N LEU A 157 -11.20 6.21 -10.18
CA LEU A 157 -11.06 4.89 -10.79
C LEU A 157 -9.87 4.12 -10.23
N LEU A 158 -8.72 4.78 -10.05
CA LEU A 158 -7.54 4.18 -9.43
C LEU A 158 -7.82 3.75 -7.99
N PHE A 159 -8.59 4.53 -7.24
CA PHE A 159 -9.01 4.16 -5.89
C PHE A 159 -9.81 2.85 -5.89
N VAL A 160 -10.75 2.71 -6.82
CA VAL A 160 -11.54 1.48 -7.00
C VAL A 160 -10.67 0.32 -7.47
N ASP A 161 -9.73 0.54 -8.40
CA ASP A 161 -8.87 -0.54 -8.91
C ASP A 161 -7.89 -1.06 -7.83
N LEU A 162 -7.37 -0.16 -6.99
CA LEU A 162 -6.39 -0.52 -5.95
C LEU A 162 -7.01 -1.10 -4.68
N ASN A 163 -8.21 -0.66 -4.29
CA ASN A 163 -8.86 -1.03 -3.03
C ASN A 163 -10.14 -1.83 -3.21
N GLY A 164 -10.63 -1.96 -4.44
CA GLY A 164 -11.87 -2.64 -4.76
C GLY A 164 -11.81 -4.12 -4.43
N HIS A 165 -13.00 -4.69 -4.19
CA HIS A 165 -13.11 -6.13 -4.10
C HIS A 165 -12.84 -6.75 -5.47
N PRO A 166 -12.28 -7.97 -5.52
CA PRO A 166 -12.26 -8.77 -6.74
C PRO A 166 -13.64 -8.79 -7.41
N LEU A 167 -13.68 -8.74 -8.75
CA LEU A 167 -14.93 -8.61 -9.51
C LEU A 167 -15.94 -9.73 -9.22
N ASP A 168 -15.46 -10.93 -8.87
CA ASP A 168 -16.24 -12.09 -8.44
C ASP A 168 -16.99 -11.88 -7.12
N LYS A 169 -16.53 -10.94 -6.29
CA LYS A 169 -17.12 -10.62 -4.97
C LYS A 169 -17.81 -9.26 -4.93
N PHE A 170 -17.81 -8.53 -6.04
CA PHE A 170 -18.43 -7.22 -6.11
C PHE A 170 -19.95 -7.36 -6.24
N ASP A 171 -20.69 -6.90 -5.23
CA ASP A 171 -22.15 -6.78 -5.30
C ASP A 171 -22.55 -5.37 -5.79
N PRO A 172 -23.05 -5.21 -7.03
CA PRO A 172 -23.45 -3.91 -7.55
C PRO A 172 -24.80 -3.42 -7.00
N VAL A 173 -25.61 -4.32 -6.40
CA VAL A 173 -27.03 -4.04 -6.08
C VAL A 173 -27.21 -2.86 -5.12
N PRO A 174 -26.43 -2.68 -4.04
CA PRO A 174 -26.57 -1.55 -3.14
C PRO A 174 -26.30 -0.20 -3.83
N PHE A 175 -25.27 -0.17 -4.68
CA PHE A 175 -24.86 1.03 -5.41
C PHE A 175 -25.91 1.44 -6.45
N VAL A 176 -26.43 0.48 -7.23
CA VAL A 176 -27.48 0.74 -8.22
C VAL A 176 -28.76 1.23 -7.54
N LYS A 177 -29.15 0.63 -6.41
CA LYS A 177 -30.32 1.09 -5.64
C LYS A 177 -30.13 2.52 -5.10
N SER A 178 -28.95 2.84 -4.58
CA SER A 178 -28.62 4.20 -4.12
C SER A 178 -28.68 5.21 -5.27
N TRP A 179 -28.11 4.86 -6.42
CA TRP A 179 -28.11 5.67 -7.64
C TRP A 179 -29.53 5.99 -8.13
N ILE A 180 -30.41 4.98 -8.16
CA ILE A 180 -31.84 5.17 -8.52
C ILE A 180 -32.55 6.07 -7.50
N LYS A 181 -32.30 5.87 -6.20
CA LYS A 181 -32.87 6.70 -5.12
C LYS A 181 -32.44 8.17 -5.22
N ALA A 182 -31.22 8.43 -5.71
CA ALA A 182 -30.74 9.78 -5.97
C ALA A 182 -31.39 10.46 -7.19
N GLY A 183 -32.36 9.80 -7.84
CA GLY A 183 -33.12 10.35 -8.96
C GLY A 183 -32.49 10.07 -10.33
N HIS A 184 -31.40 9.29 -10.38
CA HIS A 184 -30.83 8.87 -11.65
C HIS A 184 -31.66 7.76 -12.29
N ARG A 185 -31.74 7.81 -13.62
CA ARG A 185 -32.57 6.92 -14.43
C ARG A 185 -31.76 5.72 -14.90
N LEU A 186 -32.38 4.53 -14.93
CA LEU A 186 -31.80 3.38 -15.61
C LEU A 186 -31.71 3.64 -17.11
N SER A 187 -30.70 3.12 -17.79
CA SER A 187 -30.61 3.22 -19.26
C SER A 187 -31.83 2.61 -19.94
N SER A 188 -32.43 1.57 -19.34
CA SER A 188 -33.67 0.92 -19.80
C SER A 188 -34.94 1.76 -19.64
N SER A 189 -34.88 2.87 -18.90
CA SER A 189 -36.02 3.77 -18.74
C SER A 189 -36.13 4.82 -19.85
N TRP A 190 -35.13 4.89 -20.74
CA TRP A 190 -35.22 5.69 -21.96
C TRP A 190 -36.15 4.98 -22.95
N LYS A 191 -37.39 5.48 -23.06
CA LYS A 191 -38.28 5.15 -24.17
C LYS A 191 -38.06 6.20 -25.26
N PRO A 192 -37.45 5.89 -26.41
CA PRO A 192 -37.47 6.79 -27.55
C PRO A 192 -38.90 6.84 -28.10
N GLY A 193 -39.49 8.03 -28.12
CA GLY A 193 -40.80 8.27 -28.72
C GLY A 193 -41.83 8.89 -27.76
N ARG A 194 -42.56 9.88 -28.27
CA ARG A 194 -43.77 10.44 -27.63
C ARG A 194 -44.79 9.30 -27.55
N GLN A 195 -45.15 8.84 -26.35
CA GLN A 195 -46.29 7.94 -26.24
C GLN A 195 -47.53 8.71 -26.73
N ARG A 196 -48.21 8.19 -27.75
CA ARG A 196 -49.55 8.66 -28.09
C ARG A 196 -50.41 8.38 -26.86
N GLU A 197 -51.04 9.42 -26.31
CA GLU A 197 -52.19 9.20 -25.44
C GLU A 197 -53.17 8.35 -26.21
N GLU A 198 -53.49 7.18 -25.68
CA GLU A 198 -54.61 6.38 -26.12
C GLU A 198 -55.86 7.17 -25.70
N VAL A 199 -56.24 8.13 -26.54
CA VAL A 199 -57.52 8.81 -26.38
C VAL A 199 -58.58 7.72 -26.55
N GLU A 200 -59.28 7.38 -25.48
CA GLU A 200 -60.44 6.48 -25.58
C GLU A 200 -61.32 6.96 -26.73
N PRO A 201 -61.66 6.09 -27.70
CA PRO A 201 -62.47 6.51 -28.82
C PRO A 201 -63.79 7.01 -28.27
N ARG A 202 -64.00 8.33 -28.34
CA ARG A 202 -65.27 8.96 -27.95
C ARG A 202 -66.38 8.21 -28.67
N HIS A 203 -67.24 7.53 -27.91
CA HIS A 203 -68.39 6.86 -28.49
C HIS A 203 -69.22 7.93 -29.23
N LEU A 204 -69.49 7.71 -30.53
CA LEU A 204 -70.21 8.64 -31.42
C LEU A 204 -71.55 9.14 -30.85
N TRP A 205 -72.10 8.43 -29.86
CA TRP A 205 -73.35 8.75 -29.17
C TRP A 205 -73.23 9.92 -28.18
N SER A 206 -72.02 10.39 -27.84
CA SER A 206 -71.84 11.57 -26.97
C SER A 206 -72.22 12.91 -27.65
N PHE A 207 -72.62 12.88 -28.92
CA PHE A 207 -73.04 14.05 -29.70
C PHE A 207 -74.57 14.17 -29.86
N LEU A 208 -75.36 13.28 -29.24
CA LEU A 208 -76.82 13.23 -29.38
C LEU A 208 -77.60 13.54 -28.08
N THR A 209 -76.97 14.25 -27.14
CA THR A 209 -77.62 14.92 -26.00
C THR A 209 -77.09 16.33 -25.89
#